data_AF-A0A9C8AJ62-F1
#
_entry.id   AF-A0A9C8AJ62-F1
#
_cell.length_a   1.000
_cell.length_b   1.000
_cell.length_c   1.000
_cell.angle_alpha   90.00
_cell.angle_beta   90.00
_cell.angle_gamma   90.00
#
_symmetry.space_group_name_H-M   'P 1'
#
loop_
_entity.id
_entity.type
_entity.pdbx_description
1 polymer ?
#
loop_
_entity_poly.entity_id
_entity_poly.type
_entity_poly.pdbx_seq_one_letter_code
_entity_poly.pdbx_strand_id
1 'polypeptide(L)'
;MSRRITLSVIKADIGGFVGHSGIHRELLQIGEEALKEAKEKGLLIDYHVTAVGDDLQLIMTHSKGTESEEIHRLAWETFEKGTQKAKELKLYGAGQDLLADAFSGNIRGMGPGLAEMEFEERKSEPVIIFMADKTSAGAWNLPLYRMFADPFNTIGLVISPSMHEGFRFEVHDVKEGKKIMLDCPEELYDLLILIGAPPRYAITAVYHKTTGEIAAVSSTERLSLIAGRYV
;
A
#
# COMPACT_ATOMS: atom_id res chain seq x y z
N MET A 1 6.07 5.08 27.53
CA MET A 1 5.68 6.19 26.64
C MET A 1 5.34 5.54 25.31
N SER A 2 4.09 5.63 24.82
CA SER A 2 3.75 5.13 23.49
C SER A 2 4.54 5.94 22.46
N ARG A 3 5.20 5.26 21.53
CA ARG A 3 5.94 5.90 20.44
C ARG A 3 5.05 5.83 19.21
N ARG A 4 4.70 6.98 18.63
CA ARG A 4 4.07 6.99 17.32
C ARG A 4 5.02 6.40 16.30
N ILE A 5 4.52 5.46 15.51
CA ILE A 5 5.26 4.76 14.47
C ILE A 5 4.45 4.83 13.18
N THR A 6 5.15 4.94 12.07
CA THR A 6 4.60 4.84 10.73
C THR A 6 5.09 3.55 10.10
N LEU A 7 4.16 2.78 9.55
CA LEU A 7 4.45 1.63 8.70
C LEU A 7 4.11 2.01 7.26
N SER A 8 5.10 1.95 6.40
CA SER A 8 4.98 2.31 4.99
C SER A 8 5.39 1.16 4.10
N VAL A 9 4.52 0.79 3.16
CA VAL A 9 4.78 -0.21 2.13
C VAL A 9 4.70 0.50 0.78
N ILE A 10 5.85 0.64 0.13
CA ILE A 10 5.98 1.29 -1.17
C ILE A 10 6.47 0.27 -2.18
N LYS A 11 5.79 0.16 -3.32
CA LYS A 11 6.07 -0.85 -4.34
C LYS A 11 6.15 -0.27 -5.74
N ALA A 12 6.93 -0.91 -6.61
CA ALA A 12 6.98 -0.60 -8.03
C ALA A 12 7.46 -1.80 -8.85
N ASP A 13 6.91 -1.97 -10.06
CA ASP A 13 7.54 -2.73 -11.14
C ASP A 13 8.63 -1.86 -11.79
N ILE A 14 9.87 -2.27 -11.61
CA ILE A 14 11.06 -1.62 -12.19
C ILE A 14 11.78 -2.51 -13.21
N GLY A 15 11.23 -3.69 -13.52
CA GLY A 15 11.76 -4.62 -14.51
C GLY A 15 11.59 -6.09 -14.13
N GLY A 16 10.96 -6.85 -15.02
CA GLY A 16 10.64 -8.28 -14.84
C GLY A 16 11.64 -9.27 -15.45
N PHE A 17 11.68 -10.46 -14.84
CA PHE A 17 12.61 -11.56 -15.12
C PHE A 17 11.92 -12.94 -14.96
N VAL A 18 11.53 -13.68 -16.00
CA VAL A 18 11.47 -13.44 -17.46
C VAL A 18 10.09 -12.87 -17.83
N GLY A 19 10.05 -11.75 -18.57
CA GLY A 19 8.78 -11.03 -18.80
C GLY A 19 8.19 -10.57 -17.46
N HIS A 20 6.87 -10.59 -17.34
CA HIS A 20 6.16 -10.20 -16.11
C HIS A 20 5.97 -11.34 -15.10
N SER A 21 7.00 -12.16 -14.88
CA SER A 21 6.87 -13.41 -14.11
C SER A 21 7.53 -13.36 -12.72
N GLY A 22 8.47 -12.45 -12.52
CA GLY A 22 9.37 -12.47 -11.37
C GLY A 22 10.32 -11.28 -11.38
N ILE A 23 11.08 -11.12 -10.30
CA ILE A 23 12.08 -10.07 -10.15
C ILE A 23 13.51 -10.65 -10.21
N HIS A 24 14.45 -9.90 -10.79
CA HIS A 24 15.86 -10.28 -10.77
C HIS A 24 16.48 -10.02 -9.38
N ARG A 25 17.31 -10.93 -8.88
CA ARG A 25 17.91 -10.85 -7.53
C ARG A 25 18.70 -9.57 -7.29
N GLU A 26 19.38 -9.03 -8.30
CA GLU A 26 20.12 -7.77 -8.17
C GLU A 26 19.20 -6.57 -7.85
N LEU A 27 17.93 -6.60 -8.28
CA LEU A 27 16.98 -5.53 -7.96
C LEU A 27 16.56 -5.59 -6.48
N LEU A 28 16.35 -6.80 -5.95
CA LEU A 28 16.12 -7.01 -4.51
C LEU A 28 17.33 -6.53 -3.69
N GLN A 29 18.54 -6.83 -4.16
CA GLN A 29 19.77 -6.41 -3.49
C GLN A 29 19.94 -4.89 -3.47
N ILE A 30 19.57 -4.18 -4.54
CA ILE A 30 19.57 -2.71 -4.57
C ILE A 30 18.60 -2.15 -3.51
N GLY A 31 17.40 -2.73 -3.40
CA GLY A 31 16.47 -2.36 -2.34
C GLY A 31 17.07 -2.60 -0.95
N GLU A 32 17.66 -3.78 -0.72
CA GLU A 32 18.26 -4.16 0.55
C GLU A 32 19.39 -3.21 0.96
N GLU A 33 20.30 -2.89 0.04
CA GLU A 33 21.42 -1.98 0.28
C GLU A 33 20.92 -0.54 0.59
N ALA A 34 19.93 -0.05 -0.17
CA ALA A 34 19.39 1.29 0.04
C ALA A 34 18.68 1.46 1.39
N LEU A 35 17.82 0.50 1.76
CA LEU A 35 17.10 0.56 3.04
C LEU A 35 18.03 0.30 4.23
N LYS A 36 19.06 -0.54 4.06
CA LYS A 36 20.13 -0.73 5.05
C LYS A 36 20.85 0.59 5.35
N GLU A 37 21.28 1.29 4.31
CA GLU A 37 21.95 2.59 4.46
C GLU A 37 21.04 3.63 5.13
N ALA A 38 19.74 3.65 4.78
CA ALA A 38 18.77 4.53 5.40
C ALA A 38 18.55 4.23 6.90
N LYS A 39 18.55 2.94 7.29
CA LYS A 39 18.52 2.51 8.70
C LYS A 39 19.79 2.92 9.45
N GLU A 40 20.97 2.71 8.86
CA GLU A 40 22.25 3.11 9.47
C GLU A 40 22.36 4.62 9.68
N LYS A 41 21.77 5.42 8.79
CA LYS A 41 21.66 6.89 8.91
C LYS A 41 20.55 7.35 9.88
N GLY A 42 19.76 6.44 10.42
CA GLY A 42 18.66 6.73 11.36
C GLY A 42 17.41 7.33 10.71
N LEU A 43 17.27 7.27 9.38
CA LEU A 43 16.03 7.66 8.69
C LEU A 43 14.93 6.63 8.92
N LEU A 44 15.28 5.34 8.91
CA LEU A 44 14.38 4.23 9.22
C LEU A 44 14.67 3.65 10.60
N ILE A 45 13.63 3.12 11.25
CA ILE A 45 13.74 2.29 12.45
C ILE A 45 14.12 0.87 12.03
N ASP A 46 13.35 0.29 11.11
CA ASP A 46 13.61 -1.03 10.52
C ASP A 46 12.98 -1.16 9.14
N TYR A 47 13.34 -2.22 8.41
CA TYR A 47 12.82 -2.48 7.07
C TYR A 47 12.81 -3.96 6.69
N HIS A 48 12.10 -4.28 5.61
CA HIS A 48 12.18 -5.55 4.91
C HIS A 48 12.00 -5.34 3.39
N VAL A 49 12.77 -6.07 2.58
CA VAL A 49 12.68 -6.02 1.12
C VAL A 49 12.27 -7.38 0.59
N THR A 50 11.26 -7.40 -0.27
CA THR A 50 10.76 -8.64 -0.90
C THR A 50 10.11 -8.32 -2.24
N ALA A 51 9.48 -9.31 -2.87
CA ALA A 51 8.72 -9.14 -4.09
C ALA A 51 7.54 -10.11 -4.16
N VAL A 52 6.54 -9.74 -4.96
CA VAL A 52 5.47 -10.62 -5.42
C VAL A 52 5.40 -10.44 -6.93
N GLY A 53 5.66 -11.50 -7.69
CA GLY A 53 5.83 -11.37 -9.13
C GLY A 53 7.02 -10.48 -9.50
N ASP A 54 6.78 -9.52 -10.40
CA ASP A 54 7.74 -8.50 -10.87
C ASP A 54 7.76 -7.23 -10.00
N ASP A 55 6.91 -7.14 -8.99
CA ASP A 55 6.82 -5.97 -8.13
C ASP A 55 7.83 -6.02 -6.96
N LEU A 56 8.76 -5.06 -6.93
CA LEU A 56 9.64 -4.83 -5.79
C LEU A 56 8.86 -4.19 -4.64
N GLN A 57 9.05 -4.68 -3.41
CA GLN A 57 8.33 -4.25 -2.22
C GLN A 57 9.32 -3.72 -1.18
N LEU A 58 9.14 -2.45 -0.79
CA LEU A 58 9.92 -1.78 0.25
C LEU A 58 9.02 -1.59 1.48
N ILE A 59 9.22 -2.40 2.51
CA ILE A 59 8.48 -2.33 3.77
C ILE A 59 9.35 -1.58 4.78
N MET A 60 8.85 -0.48 5.32
CA MET A 60 9.63 0.44 6.15
C MET A 60 8.86 0.83 7.40
N THR A 61 9.57 0.89 8.52
CA THR A 61 9.06 1.49 9.76
C THR A 61 9.89 2.73 10.11
N HIS A 62 9.23 3.82 10.46
CA HIS A 62 9.87 5.10 10.78
C HIS A 62 8.99 5.97 11.67
N SER A 63 9.46 7.16 12.03
CA SER A 63 8.72 8.13 12.85
C SER A 63 8.60 9.49 12.14
N LYS A 64 8.28 9.44 10.84
CA LYS A 64 8.22 10.64 9.98
C LYS A 64 6.79 11.01 9.56
N GLY A 65 5.79 10.23 9.95
CA GLY A 65 4.40 10.38 9.51
C GLY A 65 4.17 9.83 8.10
N THR A 66 2.90 9.66 7.75
CA THR A 66 2.46 9.35 6.38
C THR A 66 2.75 10.50 5.44
N GLU A 67 2.92 10.24 4.14
CA GLU A 67 3.27 11.25 3.13
C GLU A 67 4.61 11.96 3.38
N SER A 68 5.53 11.29 4.08
CA SER A 68 6.85 11.86 4.35
C SER A 68 7.68 11.97 3.08
N GLU A 69 8.02 13.20 2.69
CA GLU A 69 8.87 13.46 1.53
C GLU A 69 10.21 12.69 1.59
N GLU A 70 10.84 12.61 2.77
CA GLU A 70 12.11 11.90 2.95
C GLU A 70 11.98 10.40 2.66
N ILE A 71 10.89 9.77 3.09
CA ILE A 71 10.62 8.34 2.90
C ILE A 71 10.24 8.04 1.45
N HIS A 72 9.38 8.89 0.88
CA HIS A 72 8.97 8.78 -0.51
C HIS A 72 10.16 9.01 -1.45
N ARG A 73 11.05 9.95 -1.15
CA ARG A 73 12.28 10.19 -1.89
C ARG A 73 13.22 8.99 -1.83
N LEU A 74 13.40 8.40 -0.64
CA LEU A 74 14.19 7.17 -0.47
C LEU A 74 13.69 6.04 -1.38
N ALA A 75 12.38 5.79 -1.38
CA ALA A 75 11.79 4.77 -2.23
C ALA A 75 11.96 5.09 -3.73
N TRP A 76 11.69 6.34 -4.13
CA TRP A 76 11.85 6.78 -5.53
C TRP A 76 13.29 6.59 -6.02
N GLU A 77 14.28 7.09 -5.29
CA GLU A 77 15.70 6.96 -5.66
C GLU A 77 16.15 5.50 -5.70
N THR A 78 15.58 4.65 -4.83
CA THR A 78 15.82 3.21 -4.85
C THR A 78 15.27 2.56 -6.12
N PHE A 79 14.06 2.92 -6.53
CA PHE A 79 13.45 2.44 -7.78
C PHE A 79 14.17 2.94 -9.02
N GLU A 80 14.67 4.18 -9.03
CA GLU A 80 15.50 4.72 -10.12
C GLU A 80 16.81 3.93 -10.27
N LYS A 81 17.52 3.68 -9.16
CA LYS A 81 18.74 2.85 -9.15
C LYS A 81 18.46 1.44 -9.67
N GLY A 82 17.37 0.83 -9.21
CA GLY A 82 16.95 -0.50 -9.67
C GLY A 82 16.57 -0.51 -11.15
N THR A 83 15.86 0.51 -11.62
CA THR A 83 15.53 0.70 -13.05
C THR A 83 16.79 0.81 -13.90
N GLN A 84 17.82 1.52 -13.42
CA GLN A 84 19.08 1.62 -14.15
C GLN A 84 19.78 0.27 -14.26
N LYS A 85 19.79 -0.53 -13.18
CA LYS A 85 20.28 -1.91 -13.24
C LYS A 85 19.44 -2.79 -14.16
N ALA A 86 18.11 -2.64 -14.15
CA ALA A 86 17.21 -3.37 -15.03
C ALA A 86 17.50 -3.07 -16.51
N LYS A 87 17.81 -1.82 -16.86
CA LYS A 87 18.25 -1.41 -18.20
C LYS A 87 19.59 -2.04 -18.60
N GLU A 88 20.57 -2.06 -17.70
CA GLU A 88 21.87 -2.71 -17.94
C GLU A 88 21.71 -4.21 -18.24
N LEU A 89 20.87 -4.89 -17.46
CA LEU A 89 20.56 -6.31 -17.60
C LEU A 89 19.55 -6.61 -18.72
N LYS A 90 18.97 -5.58 -19.35
CA LYS A 90 17.92 -5.67 -20.37
C LYS A 90 16.69 -6.47 -19.91
N LEU A 91 16.28 -6.26 -18.66
CA LEU A 91 15.07 -6.85 -18.12
C LEU A 91 13.83 -6.31 -18.84
N TYR A 92 12.76 -7.09 -18.85
CA TYR A 92 11.52 -6.72 -19.53
C TYR A 92 10.82 -5.59 -18.74
N GLY A 93 10.28 -4.58 -19.41
CA GLY A 93 9.57 -3.49 -18.72
C GLY A 93 10.45 -2.67 -17.77
N ALA A 94 11.74 -2.47 -18.07
CA ALA A 94 12.62 -1.71 -17.19
C ALA A 94 12.08 -0.29 -16.90
N GLY A 95 11.74 -0.02 -15.62
CA GLY A 95 11.13 1.23 -15.17
C GLY A 95 9.64 1.38 -15.48
N GLN A 96 8.89 0.27 -15.59
CA GLN A 96 7.48 0.26 -15.99
C GLN A 96 6.59 1.19 -15.16
N ASP A 97 6.74 1.17 -13.84
CA ASP A 97 5.93 1.97 -12.92
C ASP A 97 6.50 3.38 -12.66
N LEU A 98 7.63 3.76 -13.25
CA LEU A 98 8.18 5.11 -13.12
C LEU A 98 7.61 6.02 -14.20
N LEU A 99 6.38 6.51 -13.98
CA LEU A 99 5.61 7.26 -14.96
C LEU A 99 5.96 8.76 -15.03
N ALA A 100 6.76 9.25 -14.07
CA ALA A 100 7.23 10.63 -14.03
C ALA A 100 8.76 10.68 -14.18
N ASP A 101 9.24 11.74 -14.85
CA ASP A 101 10.67 11.91 -15.12
C ASP A 101 11.48 12.36 -13.89
N ALA A 102 10.83 12.93 -12.87
CA ALA A 102 11.48 13.45 -11.68
C ALA A 102 10.55 13.46 -10.45
N PHE A 103 11.12 13.23 -9.27
CA PHE A 103 10.44 13.29 -7.98
C PHE A 103 9.86 14.67 -7.66
N SER A 104 8.58 14.71 -7.26
CA SER A 104 7.82 15.94 -7.00
C SER A 104 7.25 16.02 -5.57
N GLY A 105 7.99 15.49 -4.59
CA GLY A 105 7.68 15.62 -3.16
C GLY A 105 6.90 14.45 -2.57
N ASN A 106 6.03 13.79 -3.33
CA ASN A 106 5.41 12.52 -2.95
C ASN A 106 5.30 11.58 -4.16
N ILE A 107 5.15 10.28 -3.91
CA ILE A 107 5.06 9.23 -4.93
C ILE A 107 3.66 9.10 -5.54
N ARG A 108 2.62 9.67 -4.90
CA ARG A 108 1.23 9.50 -5.37
C ARG A 108 1.08 10.10 -6.76
N GLY A 109 0.58 9.29 -7.70
CA GLY A 109 0.41 9.73 -9.09
C GLY A 109 1.70 9.68 -9.93
N MET A 110 2.83 9.24 -9.35
CA MET A 110 4.07 9.01 -10.10
C MET A 110 4.21 7.58 -10.61
N GLY A 111 3.31 6.70 -10.18
CA GLY A 111 3.20 5.31 -10.62
C GLY A 111 3.38 4.27 -9.51
N PRO A 112 4.41 4.34 -8.63
CA PRO A 112 4.55 3.38 -7.54
C PRO A 112 3.32 3.35 -6.61
N GLY A 113 2.99 2.17 -6.11
CA GLY A 113 1.89 1.96 -5.17
C GLY A 113 2.29 2.26 -3.73
N LEU A 114 1.36 2.77 -2.94
CA LEU A 114 1.62 3.26 -1.59
C LEU A 114 0.53 2.82 -0.60
N ALA A 115 0.93 2.16 0.49
CA ALA A 115 0.06 1.91 1.63
C ALA A 115 0.80 2.30 2.92
N GLU A 116 0.32 3.33 3.62
CA GLU A 116 0.95 3.82 4.85
C GLU A 116 -0.08 4.08 5.95
N MET A 117 0.30 3.79 7.19
CA MET A 117 -0.47 4.16 8.37
C MET A 117 0.45 4.61 9.50
N GLU A 118 0.05 5.69 10.18
CA GLU A 118 0.67 6.16 11.42
C GLU A 118 -0.26 5.85 12.60
N PHE A 119 0.29 5.25 13.66
CA PHE A 119 -0.46 4.87 14.84
C PHE A 119 0.44 4.89 16.09
N GLU A 120 -0.19 4.87 17.27
CA GLU A 120 0.52 4.62 18.53
C GLU A 120 0.70 3.10 18.71
N GLU A 121 1.95 2.66 18.81
CA GLU A 121 2.25 1.23 18.98
C GLU A 121 1.59 0.68 20.26
N ARG A 122 0.76 -0.36 20.12
CA ARG A 122 0.10 -1.05 21.23
C ARG A 122 1.12 -1.83 22.06
N LYS A 123 0.68 -2.36 23.20
CA LYS A 123 1.53 -3.25 24.05
C LYS A 123 2.12 -4.42 23.26
N SER A 124 1.38 -4.91 22.27
CA SER A 124 1.84 -5.85 21.24
C SER A 124 1.20 -5.42 19.93
N GLU A 125 1.99 -5.23 18.90
CA GLU A 125 1.55 -4.68 17.61
C GLU A 125 1.70 -5.71 16.48
N PRO A 126 0.82 -6.73 16.42
CA PRO A 126 0.81 -7.66 15.29
C PRO A 126 0.25 -6.97 14.04
N VAL A 127 1.02 -7.00 12.95
CA VAL A 127 0.62 -6.49 11.63
C VAL A 127 0.73 -7.58 10.57
N ILE A 128 -0.09 -7.50 9.53
CA ILE A 128 -0.03 -8.37 8.36
C ILE A 128 0.02 -7.47 7.12
N ILE A 129 0.96 -7.74 6.23
CA ILE A 129 1.13 -7.02 4.97
C ILE A 129 0.80 -7.98 3.84
N PHE A 130 -0.19 -7.62 3.02
CA PHE A 130 -0.55 -8.34 1.81
C PHE A 130 -0.01 -7.59 0.59
N MET A 131 0.58 -8.35 -0.33
CA MET A 131 1.11 -7.85 -1.60
C MET A 131 0.58 -8.77 -2.69
N ALA A 132 0.10 -8.22 -3.80
CA ALA A 132 -0.46 -8.98 -4.90
C ALA A 132 0.05 -8.44 -6.23
N ASP A 133 0.25 -9.38 -7.16
CA ASP A 133 0.65 -9.12 -8.54
C ASP A 133 -0.48 -9.58 -9.49
N LYS A 134 -0.54 -8.99 -10.69
CA LYS A 134 -1.50 -9.28 -11.77
C LYS A 134 -2.96 -9.06 -11.38
N THR A 135 -3.19 -8.08 -10.52
CA THR A 135 -4.53 -7.62 -10.12
C THR A 135 -4.55 -6.11 -9.92
N SER A 136 -5.70 -5.56 -9.55
CA SER A 136 -5.87 -4.12 -9.31
C SER A 136 -6.18 -3.83 -7.84
N ALA A 137 -6.06 -2.56 -7.43
CA ALA A 137 -6.37 -2.11 -6.07
C ALA A 137 -7.75 -2.58 -5.55
N GLY A 138 -8.77 -2.62 -6.42
CA GLY A 138 -10.11 -3.08 -6.06
C GLY A 138 -10.20 -4.57 -5.67
N ALA A 139 -9.16 -5.37 -5.92
CA ALA A 139 -9.11 -6.77 -5.48
C ALA A 139 -9.17 -6.92 -3.96
N TRP A 140 -8.77 -5.88 -3.21
CA TRP A 140 -8.82 -5.87 -1.76
C TRP A 140 -10.22 -5.62 -1.20
N ASN A 141 -11.18 -5.15 -2.02
CA ASN A 141 -12.52 -4.79 -1.56
C ASN A 141 -13.23 -5.94 -0.83
N LEU A 142 -13.28 -7.12 -1.46
CA LEU A 142 -13.96 -8.28 -0.88
C LEU A 142 -13.25 -8.81 0.37
N PRO A 143 -11.91 -9.01 0.38
CA PRO A 143 -11.18 -9.37 1.60
C PRO A 143 -11.40 -8.37 2.75
N LEU A 144 -11.25 -7.07 2.51
CA LEU A 144 -11.40 -6.04 3.54
C LEU A 144 -12.84 -5.98 4.06
N TYR A 145 -13.83 -6.05 3.18
CA TYR A 145 -15.25 -6.19 3.58
C TYR A 145 -15.44 -7.40 4.50
N ARG A 146 -14.91 -8.57 4.12
CA ARG A 146 -15.07 -9.77 4.94
C ARG A 146 -14.39 -9.65 6.30
N MET A 147 -13.19 -9.09 6.34
CA MET A 147 -12.44 -8.89 7.58
C MET A 147 -13.16 -7.98 8.57
N PHE A 148 -13.84 -6.92 8.09
CA PHE A 148 -14.30 -5.84 8.96
C PHE A 148 -15.83 -5.64 9.00
N ALA A 149 -16.60 -6.30 8.15
CA ALA A 149 -18.06 -6.15 8.11
C ALA A 149 -18.86 -7.46 7.98
N ASP A 150 -18.22 -8.59 7.63
CA ASP A 150 -18.91 -9.88 7.49
C ASP A 150 -18.84 -10.71 8.78
N PRO A 151 -19.95 -10.89 9.53
CA PRO A 151 -19.96 -11.68 10.76
C PRO A 151 -19.75 -13.19 10.51
N PHE A 152 -19.91 -13.69 9.29
CA PHE A 152 -19.59 -15.09 8.93
C PHE A 152 -18.10 -15.31 8.74
N ASN A 153 -17.32 -14.24 8.54
CA ASN A 153 -15.86 -14.29 8.46
C ASN A 153 -15.23 -13.88 9.80
N THR A 154 -15.68 -12.75 10.37
CA THR A 154 -15.11 -12.18 11.60
C THR A 154 -16.13 -12.23 12.73
N ILE A 155 -16.15 -13.35 13.45
CA ILE A 155 -17.11 -13.58 14.55
C ILE A 155 -17.02 -12.54 15.68
N GLY A 156 -15.87 -11.86 15.83
CA GLY A 156 -15.66 -10.79 16.80
C GLY A 156 -16.69 -9.65 16.70
N LEU A 157 -17.22 -9.37 15.49
CA LEU A 157 -18.29 -8.39 15.27
C LEU A 157 -19.58 -8.72 16.05
N VAL A 158 -19.81 -10.02 16.32
CA VAL A 158 -21.00 -10.50 17.04
C VAL A 158 -20.71 -10.68 18.53
N ILE A 159 -19.58 -11.31 18.87
CA ILE A 159 -19.33 -11.80 20.24
C ILE A 159 -18.42 -10.90 21.08
N SER A 160 -17.66 -9.99 20.46
CA SER A 160 -16.71 -9.13 21.18
C SER A 160 -17.32 -7.75 21.40
N PRO A 161 -17.54 -7.32 22.66
CA PRO A 161 -18.05 -5.98 22.94
C PRO A 161 -17.18 -4.87 22.36
N SER A 162 -15.86 -5.08 22.28
CA SER A 162 -14.92 -4.09 21.76
C SER A 162 -14.92 -3.95 20.24
N MET A 163 -15.65 -4.81 19.51
CA MET A 163 -15.78 -4.76 18.05
C MET A 163 -17.23 -4.60 17.59
N HIS A 164 -18.18 -4.63 18.53
CA HIS A 164 -19.61 -4.70 18.24
C HIS A 164 -20.14 -3.45 17.55
N GLU A 165 -19.56 -2.29 17.85
CA GLU A 165 -19.88 -1.02 17.19
C GLU A 165 -19.45 -0.99 15.72
N GLY A 166 -18.61 -1.93 15.29
CA GLY A 166 -18.20 -2.09 13.89
C GLY A 166 -17.09 -1.15 13.45
N PHE A 167 -17.00 -0.96 12.14
CA PHE A 167 -15.89 -0.31 11.46
C PHE A 167 -16.38 0.70 10.43
N ARG A 168 -15.58 1.74 10.24
CA ARG A 168 -15.76 2.78 9.23
C ARG A 168 -14.85 2.51 8.05
N PHE A 169 -15.40 2.49 6.84
CA PHE A 169 -14.67 2.29 5.60
C PHE A 169 -14.49 3.63 4.89
N GLU A 170 -13.24 3.96 4.53
CA GLU A 170 -12.94 5.00 3.55
C GLU A 170 -12.90 4.35 2.16
N VAL A 171 -13.80 4.79 1.28
CA VAL A 171 -13.91 4.33 -0.11
C VAL A 171 -13.56 5.49 -1.03
N HIS A 172 -12.64 5.25 -1.96
CA HIS A 172 -12.22 6.23 -2.95
C HIS A 172 -12.87 5.94 -4.29
N ASP A 173 -13.62 6.90 -4.83
CA ASP A 173 -13.96 6.95 -6.25
C ASP A 173 -12.70 7.35 -7.03
N VAL A 174 -11.99 6.37 -7.57
CA VAL A 174 -10.72 6.60 -8.27
C VAL A 174 -10.89 7.44 -9.55
N LYS A 175 -12.11 7.55 -10.07
CA LYS A 175 -12.39 8.32 -11.29
C LYS A 175 -12.70 9.78 -10.98
N GLU A 176 -13.47 10.03 -9.92
CA GLU A 176 -13.87 11.39 -9.53
C GLU A 176 -12.99 12.00 -8.43
N GLY A 177 -12.05 11.25 -7.85
CA GLY A 177 -11.17 11.71 -6.79
C GLY A 177 -11.91 11.98 -5.47
N LYS A 178 -13.06 11.33 -5.25
CA LYS A 178 -13.93 11.56 -4.09
C LYS A 178 -13.73 10.51 -3.02
N LYS A 179 -13.61 10.95 -1.77
CA LYS A 179 -13.60 10.08 -0.60
C LYS A 179 -15.00 9.98 0.00
N ILE A 180 -15.40 8.78 0.34
CA ILE A 180 -16.71 8.46 0.92
C ILE A 180 -16.43 7.66 2.20
N MET A 181 -17.03 8.07 3.32
CA MET A 181 -16.94 7.35 4.58
C MET A 181 -18.26 6.61 4.81
N LEU A 182 -18.20 5.32 5.12
CA LEU A 182 -19.38 4.49 5.38
C LEU A 182 -19.18 3.68 6.66
N ASP A 183 -20.12 3.78 7.58
CA ASP A 183 -20.13 3.05 8.85
C ASP A 183 -20.87 1.73 8.69
N CYS A 184 -20.19 0.63 9.00
CA CYS A 184 -20.82 -0.68 9.10
C CYS A 184 -21.07 -1.01 10.58
N PRO A 185 -22.23 -1.60 10.92
CA PRO A 185 -23.13 -2.32 9.99
C PRO A 185 -24.26 -1.49 9.35
N GLU A 186 -24.48 -0.22 9.72
CA GLU A 186 -25.67 0.53 9.29
C GLU A 186 -25.71 0.87 7.78
N GLU A 187 -24.56 1.12 7.16
CA GLU A 187 -24.42 1.50 5.74
C GLU A 187 -23.86 0.34 4.91
N LEU A 188 -24.04 -0.90 5.37
CA LEU A 188 -23.48 -2.10 4.75
C LEU A 188 -23.89 -2.25 3.27
N TYR A 189 -25.16 -2.01 2.96
CA TYR A 189 -25.67 -2.16 1.59
C TYR A 189 -25.17 -1.05 0.68
N ASP A 190 -25.05 0.18 1.18
CA ASP A 190 -24.46 1.30 0.45
C ASP A 190 -22.98 1.05 0.17
N LEU A 191 -22.25 0.52 1.15
CA LEU A 191 -20.87 0.06 0.97
C LEU A 191 -20.78 -0.98 -0.15
N LEU A 192 -21.61 -2.03 -0.09
CA LEU A 192 -21.61 -3.11 -1.08
C LEU A 192 -21.96 -2.66 -2.50
N ILE A 193 -22.86 -1.69 -2.65
CA ILE A 193 -23.18 -1.10 -3.96
C ILE A 193 -21.95 -0.43 -4.57
N LEU A 194 -21.15 0.28 -3.75
CA LEU A 194 -19.93 0.94 -4.23
C LEU A 194 -18.82 -0.08 -4.51
N ILE A 195 -18.40 -0.83 -3.48
CA ILE A 195 -17.22 -1.71 -3.57
C ILE A 195 -17.46 -2.92 -4.48
N GLY A 196 -18.72 -3.21 -4.82
CA GLY A 196 -19.15 -4.15 -5.85
C GLY A 196 -18.79 -3.72 -7.28
N ALA A 197 -18.31 -2.49 -7.48
CA ALA A 197 -17.65 -2.04 -8.69
C ALA A 197 -16.14 -1.76 -8.45
N PRO A 198 -15.30 -2.81 -8.25
CA PRO A 198 -13.88 -2.68 -7.94
C PRO A 198 -13.05 -1.78 -8.87
N PRO A 199 -13.33 -1.70 -10.19
CA PRO A 199 -12.59 -0.80 -11.07
C PRO A 199 -12.82 0.69 -10.81
N ARG A 200 -13.79 1.08 -9.98
CA ARG A 200 -14.12 2.49 -9.70
C ARG A 200 -14.04 2.84 -8.22
N TYR A 201 -14.54 1.99 -7.35
CA TYR A 201 -14.56 2.26 -5.92
C TYR A 201 -13.64 1.27 -5.21
N ALA A 202 -12.58 1.79 -4.58
CA ALA A 202 -11.62 0.98 -3.85
C ALA A 202 -11.59 1.40 -2.38
N ILE A 203 -11.55 0.42 -1.47
CA ILE A 203 -11.39 0.69 -0.02
C ILE A 203 -9.95 1.13 0.23
N THR A 204 -9.73 2.38 0.66
CA THR A 204 -8.39 2.92 0.94
C THR A 204 -7.97 2.71 2.38
N ALA A 205 -8.92 2.79 3.32
CA ALA A 205 -8.64 2.63 4.74
C ALA A 205 -9.87 2.09 5.48
N VAL A 206 -9.61 1.43 6.61
CA VAL A 206 -10.64 0.98 7.54
C VAL A 206 -10.24 1.46 8.94
N TYR A 207 -11.21 2.01 9.66
CA TYR A 207 -11.03 2.54 11.01
C TYR A 207 -12.00 1.87 11.98
N HIS A 208 -11.58 1.66 13.21
CA HIS A 208 -12.52 1.30 14.27
C HIS A 208 -13.48 2.46 14.52
N LYS A 209 -14.80 2.22 14.48
CA LYS A 209 -15.80 3.29 14.43
C LYS A 209 -15.78 4.21 15.67
N THR A 210 -15.64 3.63 16.86
CA THR A 210 -15.70 4.37 18.13
C THR A 210 -14.38 5.04 18.51
N THR A 211 -13.27 4.31 18.45
CA THR A 211 -11.94 4.83 18.83
C THR A 211 -11.31 5.70 17.74
N GLY A 212 -11.72 5.52 16.47
CA GLY A 212 -11.09 6.17 15.32
C GLY A 212 -9.72 5.59 14.96
N GLU A 213 -9.28 4.51 15.62
CA GLU A 213 -8.00 3.87 15.34
C GLU A 213 -7.98 3.26 13.94
N ILE A 214 -6.87 3.43 13.23
CA ILE A 214 -6.67 2.85 11.91
C ILE A 214 -6.46 1.33 12.04
N ALA A 215 -7.24 0.56 11.28
CA ALA A 215 -7.22 -0.90 11.32
C ALA A 215 -6.59 -1.51 10.05
N ALA A 216 -6.75 -0.86 8.91
CA ALA A 216 -6.13 -1.27 7.64
C ALA A 216 -5.98 -0.09 6.68
N VAL A 217 -5.00 -0.19 5.79
CA VAL A 217 -4.83 0.69 4.62
C VAL A 217 -4.54 -0.15 3.38
N SER A 218 -4.92 0.35 2.21
CA SER A 218 -4.60 -0.28 0.93
C SER A 218 -4.14 0.75 -0.11
N SER A 219 -3.27 0.32 -1.02
CA SER A 219 -2.80 1.14 -2.14
C SER A 219 -3.88 1.24 -3.21
N THR A 220 -4.21 2.46 -3.64
CA THR A 220 -5.26 2.70 -4.65
C THR A 220 -4.78 3.46 -5.88
N GLU A 221 -3.45 3.63 -6.01
CA GLU A 221 -2.83 4.21 -7.19
C GLU A 221 -3.21 3.37 -8.42
N ARG A 222 -3.71 4.04 -9.46
CA ARG A 222 -4.15 3.39 -10.68
C ARG A 222 -3.32 3.88 -11.86
N LEU A 223 -2.32 3.08 -12.22
CA LEU A 223 -1.39 3.34 -13.33
C LEU A 223 -2.08 3.77 -14.63
N SER A 224 -3.21 3.13 -14.97
CA SER A 224 -3.93 3.42 -16.22
C SER A 224 -4.61 4.79 -16.27
N LEU A 225 -5.07 5.32 -15.13
CA LEU A 225 -5.62 6.67 -15.06
C LEU A 225 -4.50 7.71 -15.07
N ILE A 226 -3.35 7.39 -14.47
CA ILE A 226 -2.17 8.25 -14.44
C ILE A 226 -1.56 8.38 -15.85
N ALA A 227 -1.43 7.27 -16.56
CA ALA A 227 -0.80 7.23 -17.88
C ALA A 227 -1.75 7.52 -19.06
N GLY A 228 -3.06 7.59 -18.82
CA GLY A 228 -4.08 7.78 -19.86
C GLY A 228 -4.24 6.60 -20.84
N ARG A 229 -3.57 5.47 -20.58
CA ARG A 229 -3.64 4.22 -21.34
C ARG A 229 -3.33 3.04 -20.42
N TYR A 230 -3.68 1.83 -20.83
CA TYR A 230 -3.21 0.64 -20.12
C TYR A 230 -1.68 0.56 -20.27
N VAL A 231 -0.98 0.50 -19.14
CA VAL A 231 0.47 0.32 -19.03
C VAL A 231 0.70 -1.04 -18.41
#